data_AF-A0A672KBE2-F1
#
_entry.id   AF-A0A672KBE2-F1
#
_cell.length_a   1.000
_cell.length_b   1.000
_cell.length_c   1.000
_cell.angle_alpha   90.00
_cell.angle_beta   90.00
_cell.angle_gamma   90.00
#
_symmetry.space_group_name_H-M   'P 1'
#
loop_
_entity.id
_entity.type
_entity.pdbx_description
1 polymer ?
#
loop_
_entity_poly.entity_id
_entity_poly.type
_entity_poly.pdbx_seq_one_letter_code
_entity_poly.pdbx_strand_id
1 'polypeptide(L)'
;MRRKYSSCSTIFLDDSTVSQPNLKYTIKCVALAIYYHIRNRNADGRMLLDIFDEKLHPLSKLEMPSDYDKHDPEQKQIYKFVRTLFSAAQLTAECAIVTLVYLERLLTYAEIDICPANWKRIVLGAILLASKVWDDQAVWNVDYCQILKDITVEDMNELERQFLELLQFNINVPSSVYAKYYFDLRSLSEANNLSFPLEPLSRDKAQKLEAISRLCDDKYKDLRKAAKKRSVSADNLKVVRWSPAIIS
;
A
#
# COMPACT_ATOMS: atom_id res chain seq x y z
N MET A 1 27.20 -5.58 -3.36
CA MET A 1 26.82 -6.17 -2.05
C MET A 1 26.93 -7.69 -2.16
N ARG A 2 27.60 -8.40 -1.24
CA ARG A 2 27.61 -9.88 -1.24
C ARG A 2 26.20 -10.39 -0.91
N ARG A 3 25.64 -11.27 -1.74
CA ARG A 3 24.36 -11.95 -1.50
C ARG A 3 24.51 -12.82 -0.24
N LYS A 4 23.69 -12.56 0.78
CA LYS A 4 23.67 -13.36 2.03
C LYS A 4 22.67 -14.49 1.87
N TYR A 5 23.02 -15.68 2.33
CA TYR A 5 22.18 -16.88 2.23
C TYR A 5 21.89 -17.42 3.62
N SER A 6 20.65 -17.84 3.86
CA SER A 6 20.27 -18.53 5.09
C SER A 6 20.80 -19.98 5.07
N SER A 7 21.19 -20.48 6.24
CA SER A 7 21.57 -21.88 6.50
C SER A 7 20.76 -22.44 7.67
N CYS A 8 20.88 -23.75 7.94
CA CYS A 8 20.21 -24.40 9.08
C CYS A 8 20.60 -23.80 10.45
N SER A 9 21.77 -23.14 10.55
CA SER A 9 22.28 -22.53 11.79
C SER A 9 22.12 -21.01 11.82
N THR A 10 21.85 -20.36 10.69
CA THR A 10 21.80 -18.89 10.60
C THR A 10 20.79 -18.47 9.55
N ILE A 11 19.66 -17.92 10.03
CA ILE A 11 18.62 -17.38 9.17
C ILE A 11 18.87 -15.88 9.04
N PHE A 12 18.88 -15.39 7.80
CA PHE A 12 18.96 -13.96 7.50
C PHE A 12 17.57 -13.46 7.10
N LEU A 13 17.06 -12.45 7.81
CA LEU A 13 15.77 -11.83 7.55
C LEU A 13 15.94 -10.33 7.37
N ASP A 14 15.03 -9.71 6.61
CA ASP A 14 14.82 -8.28 6.69
C ASP A 14 13.64 -7.97 7.63
N ASP A 15 13.67 -6.80 8.25
CA ASP A 15 12.62 -6.34 9.17
C ASP A 15 11.39 -5.79 8.43
N SER A 16 11.03 -6.42 7.30
CA SER A 16 9.89 -6.04 6.49
C SER A 16 9.10 -7.30 6.14
N THR A 17 7.87 -7.38 6.64
CA THR A 17 6.92 -8.46 6.33
C THR A 17 5.68 -7.89 5.69
N VAL A 18 4.85 -8.74 5.06
CA VAL A 18 3.58 -8.29 4.48
C VAL A 18 2.64 -7.66 5.52
N SER A 19 2.66 -8.17 6.75
CA SER A 19 1.84 -7.68 7.87
C SER A 19 2.47 -6.52 8.64
N GLN A 20 3.76 -6.27 8.45
CA GLN A 20 4.49 -5.17 9.08
C GLN A 20 5.58 -4.70 8.13
N PRO A 21 5.21 -3.93 7.08
CA PRO A 21 6.16 -3.44 6.10
C PRO A 21 7.00 -2.31 6.71
N ASN A 22 8.25 -2.19 6.27
CA ASN A 22 9.08 -1.07 6.72
C ASN A 22 8.75 0.22 5.94
N LEU A 23 8.28 1.24 6.65
CA LEU A 23 7.83 2.52 6.08
C LEU A 23 8.87 3.18 5.16
N LYS A 24 10.12 3.30 5.64
CA LYS A 24 11.18 4.00 4.89
C LYS A 24 11.46 3.34 3.54
N TYR A 25 11.38 2.01 3.47
CA TYR A 25 11.65 1.25 2.24
C TYR A 25 10.44 1.28 1.34
N THR A 26 9.26 1.12 1.92
CA THR A 26 8.00 1.17 1.17
C THR A 26 7.86 2.51 0.45
N ILE A 27 8.12 3.64 1.13
CA ILE A 27 8.12 4.96 0.49
C ILE A 27 9.14 5.06 -0.65
N LYS A 28 10.36 4.50 -0.48
CA LYS A 28 11.36 4.49 -1.57
C LYS A 28 10.90 3.69 -2.78
N CYS A 29 10.29 2.53 -2.55
CA CYS A 29 9.83 1.64 -3.62
C CYS A 29 8.60 2.23 -4.32
N VAL A 30 7.66 2.81 -3.58
CA VAL A 30 6.51 3.51 -4.13
C VAL A 30 6.95 4.72 -4.97
N ALA A 31 7.91 5.52 -4.47
CA ALA A 31 8.47 6.63 -5.25
C ALA A 31 9.18 6.14 -6.53
N LEU A 32 9.83 4.98 -6.49
CA LEU A 32 10.43 4.36 -7.68
C LEU A 32 9.36 3.85 -8.66
N ALA A 33 8.28 3.24 -8.17
CA ALA A 33 7.17 2.80 -9.01
C ALA A 33 6.52 3.98 -9.73
N ILE A 34 6.23 5.07 -9.01
CA ILE A 34 5.72 6.32 -9.58
C ILE A 34 6.68 6.89 -10.62
N TYR A 35 7.99 6.91 -10.32
CA TYR A 35 9.01 7.34 -11.28
C TYR A 35 8.98 6.53 -12.58
N TYR A 36 8.80 5.21 -12.50
CA TYR A 36 8.67 4.37 -13.69
C TYR A 36 7.37 4.57 -14.44
N HIS A 37 6.25 4.81 -13.76
CA HIS A 37 5.00 5.19 -14.41
C HIS A 37 5.15 6.48 -15.22
N ILE A 38 5.85 7.49 -14.67
CA ILE A 38 6.14 8.73 -15.41
C ILE A 38 7.05 8.43 -16.60
N ARG A 39 8.17 7.74 -16.37
CA ARG A 39 9.20 7.53 -17.40
C ARG A 39 8.74 6.62 -18.54
N ASN A 40 7.88 5.65 -18.25
CA ASN A 40 7.38 4.68 -19.22
C ASN A 40 5.95 5.01 -19.70
N ARG A 41 5.48 6.25 -19.49
CA ARG A 41 4.19 6.70 -19.99
C ARG A 41 4.11 6.52 -21.50
N ASN A 42 2.94 6.15 -22.00
CA ASN A 42 2.73 6.08 -23.45
C ASN A 42 2.69 7.51 -24.00
N ALA A 43 3.34 7.74 -25.15
CA ALA A 43 3.35 9.05 -25.79
C ALA A 43 2.00 9.40 -26.47
N ASP A 44 0.99 8.53 -26.35
CA ASP A 44 -0.27 8.58 -27.09
C ASP A 44 -1.24 9.68 -26.62
N GLY A 45 -0.75 10.70 -25.92
CA GLY A 45 -1.51 11.93 -25.64
C GLY A 45 -2.77 11.68 -24.82
N ARG A 46 -2.70 10.83 -23.80
CA ARG A 46 -3.81 10.64 -22.84
C ARG A 46 -4.19 11.96 -22.17
N MET A 47 -5.46 12.07 -21.79
CA MET A 47 -6.03 13.32 -21.30
C MET A 47 -5.34 13.81 -20.03
N LEU A 48 -5.01 15.10 -20.01
CA LEU A 48 -4.69 15.83 -18.79
C LEU A 48 -5.99 16.43 -18.26
N LEU A 49 -6.39 16.03 -17.06
CA LEU A 49 -7.58 16.56 -16.38
C LEU A 49 -7.21 17.81 -15.58
N ASP A 50 -8.01 18.87 -15.70
CA ASP A 50 -7.77 20.16 -15.07
C ASP A 50 -7.49 20.05 -13.57
N ILE A 51 -8.23 19.20 -12.84
CA ILE A 51 -8.06 19.02 -11.38
C ILE A 51 -6.65 18.56 -10.97
N PHE A 52 -5.94 17.88 -11.88
CA PHE A 52 -4.58 17.42 -11.63
C PHE A 52 -3.50 18.37 -12.18
N ASP A 53 -3.86 19.41 -12.93
CA ASP A 53 -2.91 20.37 -13.49
C ASP A 53 -2.29 21.24 -12.37
N GLU A 54 -0.98 21.15 -12.19
CA GLU A 54 -0.25 21.92 -11.17
C GLU A 54 -0.17 23.42 -11.44
N LYS A 55 -0.44 23.88 -12.67
CA LYS A 55 -0.53 25.31 -13.02
C LYS A 55 -1.91 25.86 -12.71
N LEU A 56 -2.98 25.13 -13.03
CA LEU A 56 -4.35 25.54 -12.68
C LEU A 56 -4.57 25.48 -11.16
N HIS A 57 -3.99 24.47 -10.54
CA HIS A 57 -4.10 24.26 -9.11
C HIS A 57 -2.69 24.06 -8.48
N PRO A 58 -2.01 25.14 -8.09
CA PRO A 58 -0.66 25.05 -7.55
C PRO A 58 -0.63 24.43 -6.14
N LEU A 59 0.44 23.70 -5.83
CA LEU A 59 0.71 23.17 -4.47
C LEU A 59 1.69 24.05 -3.68
N SER A 60 2.23 25.11 -4.30
CA SER A 60 3.16 26.08 -3.71
C SER A 60 3.00 27.44 -4.39
N LYS A 61 3.27 28.53 -3.67
CA LYS A 61 3.25 29.92 -4.21
C LYS A 61 4.32 30.24 -5.26
N LEU A 62 5.28 29.34 -5.49
CA LEU A 62 6.29 29.56 -6.54
C LEU A 62 5.60 29.52 -7.90
N GLU A 63 5.80 30.58 -8.69
CA GLU A 63 5.32 30.60 -10.07
C GLU A 63 5.88 29.41 -10.83
N MET A 64 4.99 28.65 -11.47
CA MET A 64 5.39 27.50 -12.26
C MET A 64 6.18 27.97 -13.49
N PRO A 65 7.38 27.42 -13.73
CA PRO A 65 8.15 27.72 -14.93
C PRO A 65 7.33 27.49 -16.20
N SER A 66 7.65 28.22 -17.28
CA SER A 66 6.97 28.07 -18.56
C SER A 66 7.16 26.69 -19.21
N ASP A 67 8.11 25.90 -18.72
CA ASP A 67 8.48 24.55 -19.14
C ASP A 67 8.21 23.49 -18.06
N TYR A 68 7.33 23.77 -17.11
CA TYR A 68 7.00 22.87 -15.99
C TYR A 68 6.48 21.49 -16.42
N ASP A 69 5.86 21.42 -17.60
CA ASP A 69 5.28 20.21 -18.19
C ASP A 69 6.30 19.39 -19.01
N LYS A 70 7.50 19.94 -19.25
CA LYS A 70 8.50 19.34 -20.15
C LYS A 70 9.50 18.41 -19.45
N HIS A 71 9.70 18.58 -18.15
CA HIS A 71 10.80 17.94 -17.43
C HIS A 71 10.29 16.93 -16.40
N ASP A 72 10.55 15.64 -16.67
CA ASP A 72 10.22 14.56 -15.75
C ASP A 72 10.92 14.75 -14.39
N PRO A 73 10.21 14.57 -13.27
CA PRO A 73 10.82 14.66 -11.95
C PRO A 73 11.82 13.53 -11.72
N GLU A 74 12.92 13.85 -11.06
CA GLU A 74 13.83 12.83 -10.54
C GLU A 74 13.13 11.98 -9.46
N GLN A 75 13.49 10.71 -9.38
CA GLN A 75 13.02 9.81 -8.31
C GLN A 75 13.20 10.43 -6.91
N LYS A 76 14.27 11.20 -6.69
CA LYS A 76 14.57 11.89 -5.42
C LYS A 76 13.53 12.96 -5.10
N GLN A 77 12.99 13.67 -6.09
CA GLN A 77 11.96 14.68 -5.90
C GLN A 77 10.63 14.02 -5.49
N ILE A 78 10.25 12.95 -6.18
CA ILE A 78 9.06 12.15 -5.84
C ILE A 78 9.17 11.58 -4.43
N TYR A 79 10.31 10.96 -4.09
CA TYR A 79 10.58 10.43 -2.77
C TYR A 79 10.48 11.50 -1.67
N LYS A 80 11.06 12.69 -1.89
CA LYS A 80 10.98 13.79 -0.93
C LYS A 80 9.53 14.22 -0.73
N PHE A 81 8.74 14.36 -1.79
CA PHE A 81 7.35 14.76 -1.71
C PHE A 81 6.52 13.76 -0.89
N VAL A 82 6.56 12.47 -1.26
CA VAL A 82 5.84 11.40 -0.54
C VAL A 82 6.32 11.33 0.91
N ARG A 83 7.63 11.34 1.17
CA ARG A 83 8.17 11.28 2.54
C ARG A 83 7.72 12.45 3.40
N THR A 84 7.66 13.67 2.86
CA THR A 84 7.22 14.84 3.62
C THR A 84 5.77 14.68 4.07
N LEU A 85 4.88 14.24 3.18
CA LEU A 85 3.48 14.01 3.51
C LEU A 85 3.33 12.90 4.56
N PHE A 86 3.96 11.73 4.33
CA PHE A 86 3.89 10.61 5.28
C PHE A 86 4.46 10.95 6.65
N SER A 87 5.57 11.71 6.70
CA SER A 87 6.18 12.09 7.97
C SER A 87 5.34 13.11 8.74
N ALA A 88 4.71 14.06 8.04
CA ALA A 88 3.94 15.11 8.69
C ALA A 88 2.55 14.62 9.12
N ALA A 89 1.90 13.78 8.30
CA ALA A 89 0.61 13.15 8.59
C ALA A 89 0.73 11.83 9.37
N GLN A 90 1.94 11.43 9.78
CA GLN A 90 2.22 10.22 10.56
C GLN A 90 1.69 8.91 9.94
N LEU A 91 1.71 8.82 8.61
CA LEU A 91 1.13 7.70 7.87
C LEU A 91 2.00 6.43 7.91
N THR A 92 1.35 5.29 7.78
CA THR A 92 1.94 3.95 7.89
C THR A 92 2.47 3.40 6.56
N ALA A 93 3.22 2.29 6.60
CA ALA A 93 3.81 1.69 5.41
C ALA A 93 2.73 1.07 4.51
N GLU A 94 1.72 0.51 5.14
CA GLU A 94 0.54 -0.08 4.54
C GLU A 94 -0.25 0.98 3.75
N CYS A 95 -0.39 2.20 4.30
CA CYS A 95 -0.98 3.33 3.60
C CYS A 95 -0.22 3.70 2.31
N ALA A 96 1.11 3.58 2.30
CA ALA A 96 1.92 3.80 1.09
C ALA A 96 1.65 2.75 0.00
N ILE A 97 1.38 1.50 0.39
CA ILE A 97 1.02 0.44 -0.56
C ILE A 97 -0.38 0.73 -1.14
N VAL A 98 -1.35 1.07 -0.30
CA VAL A 98 -2.71 1.45 -0.73
C VAL A 98 -2.69 2.68 -1.64
N THR A 99 -1.83 3.65 -1.36
CA THR A 99 -1.61 4.83 -2.22
C THR A 99 -1.24 4.41 -3.65
N LEU A 100 -0.32 3.45 -3.81
CA LEU A 100 0.07 2.97 -5.13
C LEU A 100 -1.06 2.23 -5.83
N VAL A 101 -1.86 1.44 -5.10
CA VAL A 101 -3.07 0.78 -5.63
C VAL A 101 -4.04 1.82 -6.20
N TYR A 102 -4.32 2.89 -5.46
CA TYR A 102 -5.25 3.93 -5.88
C TYR A 102 -4.71 4.76 -7.05
N LEU A 103 -3.42 5.04 -7.06
CA LEU A 103 -2.77 5.71 -8.18
C LEU A 103 -2.91 4.87 -9.47
N GLU A 104 -2.56 3.59 -9.44
CA GLU A 104 -2.66 2.74 -10.64
C GLU A 104 -4.11 2.49 -11.09
N ARG A 105 -5.06 2.39 -10.15
CA ARG A 105 -6.49 2.36 -10.47
C ARG A 105 -6.91 3.64 -11.19
N LEU A 106 -6.49 4.81 -10.72
CA LEU A 106 -6.78 6.08 -11.37
C LEU A 106 -6.25 6.12 -12.81
N LEU A 107 -4.97 5.79 -13.01
CA LEU A 107 -4.37 5.78 -14.36
C LEU A 107 -5.10 4.83 -15.31
N THR A 108 -5.63 3.72 -14.78
CA THR A 108 -6.36 2.72 -15.57
C THR A 108 -7.81 3.15 -15.84
N TYR A 109 -8.55 3.58 -14.82
CA TYR A 109 -9.99 3.84 -14.93
C TYR A 109 -10.29 5.17 -15.61
N ALA A 110 -9.48 6.20 -15.36
CA ALA A 110 -9.61 7.50 -15.99
C ALA A 110 -8.87 7.58 -17.33
N GLU A 111 -8.15 6.52 -17.73
CA GLU A 111 -7.30 6.49 -18.91
C GLU A 111 -6.37 7.70 -19.02
N ILE A 112 -5.80 8.12 -17.88
CA ILE A 112 -4.84 9.23 -17.80
C ILE A 112 -3.42 8.71 -17.65
N ASP A 113 -2.45 9.47 -18.15
CA ASP A 113 -1.03 9.23 -17.87
C ASP A 113 -0.53 10.17 -16.79
N ILE A 114 0.41 9.68 -15.99
CA ILE A 114 1.14 10.52 -15.03
C ILE A 114 2.32 11.20 -15.72
N CYS A 115 2.39 12.52 -15.60
CA CYS A 115 3.33 13.37 -16.34
C CYS A 115 3.89 14.51 -15.45
N PRO A 116 4.88 15.28 -15.93
CA PRO A 116 5.50 16.35 -15.14
C PRO A 116 4.51 17.40 -14.61
N ALA A 117 3.45 17.69 -15.37
CA ALA A 117 2.45 18.69 -15.03
C ALA A 117 1.42 18.25 -13.96
N ASN A 118 1.27 16.94 -13.68
CA ASN A 118 0.16 16.43 -12.88
C ASN A 118 0.55 15.49 -11.73
N TRP A 119 1.80 15.02 -11.70
CA TRP A 119 2.20 13.93 -10.81
C TRP A 119 2.02 14.27 -9.34
N LYS A 120 2.29 15.51 -8.89
CA LYS A 120 2.14 15.83 -7.46
C LYS A 120 0.69 15.79 -7.03
N ARG A 121 -0.23 16.28 -7.87
CA ARG A 121 -1.66 16.28 -7.60
C ARG A 121 -2.25 14.88 -7.57
N ILE A 122 -1.87 14.04 -8.53
CA ILE A 122 -2.28 12.62 -8.56
C ILE A 122 -1.77 11.90 -7.31
N VAL A 123 -0.50 12.07 -6.96
CA VAL A 123 0.08 11.44 -5.77
C VAL A 123 -0.58 11.95 -4.49
N LEU A 124 -0.85 13.26 -4.39
CA LEU A 124 -1.55 13.85 -3.25
C LEU A 124 -2.96 13.26 -3.10
N GLY A 125 -3.76 13.24 -4.18
CA GLY A 125 -5.11 12.67 -4.16
C GLY A 125 -5.14 11.19 -3.73
N ALA A 126 -4.18 10.40 -4.23
CA ALA A 126 -4.05 8.99 -3.83
C ALA A 126 -3.71 8.83 -2.33
N ILE A 127 -2.84 9.69 -1.79
CA ILE A 127 -2.47 9.69 -0.37
C ILE A 127 -3.66 10.11 0.50
N LEU A 128 -4.40 11.15 0.12
CA LEU A 128 -5.58 11.61 0.85
C LEU A 128 -6.59 10.47 1.05
N LEU A 129 -6.95 9.78 -0.05
CA LEU A 129 -7.88 8.65 0.02
C LEU A 129 -7.30 7.48 0.80
N ALA A 130 -6.04 7.10 0.56
CA ALA A 130 -5.40 5.99 1.27
C ALA A 130 -5.38 6.23 2.79
N SER A 131 -5.06 7.45 3.22
CA SER A 131 -4.99 7.83 4.64
C SER A 131 -6.34 7.78 5.35
N LYS A 132 -7.45 7.99 4.62
CA LYS A 132 -8.80 7.95 5.18
C LYS A 132 -9.41 6.56 5.21
N VAL A 133 -9.05 5.72 4.25
CA VAL A 133 -9.62 4.37 4.12
C VAL A 133 -8.84 3.36 4.96
N TRP A 134 -7.52 3.54 5.06
CA TRP A 134 -6.65 2.56 5.72
C TRP A 134 -6.38 2.87 7.20
N ASP A 135 -6.34 4.14 7.58
CA ASP A 135 -6.03 4.54 8.95
C ASP A 135 -7.31 4.67 9.79
N ASP A 136 -7.32 4.09 10.99
CA ASP A 136 -8.41 4.26 11.96
C ASP A 136 -8.46 5.70 12.50
N GLN A 137 -7.33 6.42 12.45
CA GLN A 137 -7.22 7.84 12.78
C GLN A 137 -7.03 8.66 11.50
N ALA A 138 -8.12 8.82 10.75
CA ALA A 138 -8.11 9.59 9.52
C ALA A 138 -7.62 11.04 9.74
N VAL A 139 -6.67 11.46 8.91
CA VAL A 139 -6.15 12.83 8.87
C VAL A 139 -7.11 13.73 8.09
N TRP A 140 -7.42 14.90 8.63
CA TRP A 140 -8.39 15.81 8.04
C TRP A 140 -7.73 16.64 6.93
N ASN A 141 -8.49 17.08 5.93
CA ASN A 141 -7.94 17.88 4.82
C ASN A 141 -7.31 19.19 5.31
N VAL A 142 -7.82 19.77 6.40
CA VAL A 142 -7.23 20.96 7.04
C VAL A 142 -5.80 20.70 7.54
N ASP A 143 -5.49 19.49 7.98
CA ASP A 143 -4.15 19.13 8.43
C ASP A 143 -3.18 19.07 7.23
N TYR A 144 -3.65 18.58 6.08
CA TYR A 144 -2.86 18.63 4.84
C TYR A 144 -2.62 20.06 4.34
N CYS A 145 -3.57 20.98 4.52
CA CYS A 145 -3.35 22.41 4.26
C CYS A 145 -2.31 23.04 5.20
N GLN A 146 -2.12 22.53 6.42
CA GLN A 146 -1.03 23.00 7.30
C GLN A 146 0.35 22.54 6.79
N ILE A 147 0.41 21.37 6.16
CA ILE A 147 1.62 20.82 5.54
C ILE A 147 1.92 21.56 4.23
N LEU A 148 0.91 21.72 3.38
CA LEU A 148 0.95 22.40 2.09
C LEU A 148 0.25 23.77 2.21
N LYS A 149 0.94 24.72 2.86
CA LYS A 149 0.42 26.02 3.33
C LYS A 149 -0.24 26.91 2.27
N ASP A 150 -0.08 26.59 1.00
CA ASP A 150 -0.55 27.39 -0.11
C ASP A 150 -1.80 26.80 -0.80
N ILE A 151 -2.36 25.71 -0.26
CA ILE A 151 -3.57 25.04 -0.77
C ILE A 151 -4.76 25.35 0.14
N THR A 152 -5.91 25.67 -0.45
CA THR A 152 -7.14 25.90 0.29
C THR A 152 -7.84 24.58 0.65
N VAL A 153 -8.66 24.60 1.70
CA VAL A 153 -9.41 23.41 2.11
C VAL A 153 -10.42 23.01 1.02
N GLU A 154 -10.97 23.98 0.30
CA GLU A 154 -11.89 23.78 -0.81
C GLU A 154 -11.23 23.03 -1.97
N ASP A 155 -10.01 23.42 -2.36
CA ASP A 155 -9.24 22.73 -3.41
C ASP A 155 -8.89 21.30 -2.99
N MET A 156 -8.52 21.11 -1.72
CA MET A 156 -8.22 19.77 -1.18
C MET A 156 -9.45 18.86 -1.16
N ASN A 157 -10.60 19.39 -0.74
CA ASN A 157 -11.88 18.66 -0.74
C ASN A 157 -12.31 18.29 -2.16
N GLU A 158 -12.14 19.21 -3.11
CA GLU A 158 -12.49 18.98 -4.50
C GLU A 158 -11.57 17.94 -5.15
N LEU A 159 -10.26 18.01 -4.89
CA LEU A 159 -9.30 16.99 -5.34
C LEU A 159 -9.69 15.61 -4.82
N GLU A 160 -10.03 15.49 -3.54
CA GLU A 160 -10.49 14.24 -2.95
C GLU A 160 -11.77 13.71 -3.61
N ARG A 161 -12.78 14.58 -3.78
CA ARG A 161 -14.06 14.24 -4.39
C ARG A 161 -13.88 13.71 -5.81
N GLN A 162 -13.13 14.45 -6.63
CA GLN A 162 -12.84 14.08 -8.02
C GLN A 162 -12.06 12.77 -8.11
N PHE A 163 -11.06 12.58 -7.25
CA PHE A 163 -10.31 11.33 -7.21
C PHE A 163 -11.21 10.14 -6.88
N LEU A 164 -12.12 10.29 -5.92
CA LEU A 164 -13.06 9.23 -5.53
C LEU A 164 -14.04 8.88 -6.67
N GLU A 165 -14.52 9.89 -7.40
CA GLU A 165 -15.38 9.72 -8.57
C GLU A 165 -14.66 9.02 -9.73
N LEU A 166 -13.41 9.39 -10.01
CA LEU A 166 -12.57 8.73 -11.02
C LEU A 166 -12.23 7.28 -10.65
N LEU A 167 -12.18 6.97 -9.35
CA LEU A 167 -12.07 5.60 -8.86
C LEU A 167 -13.40 4.83 -8.91
N GLN A 168 -14.48 5.47 -9.33
CA GLN A 168 -15.84 4.92 -9.32
C GLN A 168 -16.22 4.39 -7.93
N PHE A 169 -15.74 5.07 -6.88
CA PHE A 169 -15.91 4.67 -5.49
C PHE A 169 -15.35 3.27 -5.15
N ASN A 170 -14.50 2.68 -6.02
CA ASN A 170 -13.85 1.40 -5.78
C ASN A 170 -12.63 1.58 -4.83
N ILE A 171 -12.92 1.80 -3.56
CA ILE A 171 -11.92 1.97 -2.48
C ILE A 171 -11.55 0.65 -1.80
N ASN A 172 -12.27 -0.44 -2.05
CA ASN A 172 -11.96 -1.71 -1.40
C ASN A 172 -10.62 -2.27 -1.93
N VAL A 173 -9.69 -2.58 -1.01
CA VAL A 173 -8.43 -3.24 -1.33
C VAL A 173 -8.40 -4.61 -0.65
N PRO A 174 -8.73 -5.69 -1.37
CA PRO A 174 -8.65 -7.04 -0.81
C PRO A 174 -7.23 -7.38 -0.36
N SER A 175 -7.10 -8.22 0.68
CA SER A 175 -5.78 -8.63 1.21
C SER A 175 -4.88 -9.28 0.15
N SER A 176 -5.46 -9.97 -0.84
CA SER A 176 -4.72 -10.55 -1.96
C SER A 176 -4.10 -9.49 -2.87
N VAL A 177 -4.84 -8.40 -3.14
CA VAL A 177 -4.34 -7.26 -3.92
C VAL A 177 -3.24 -6.57 -3.14
N TYR A 178 -3.48 -6.25 -1.87
CA TYR A 178 -2.46 -5.66 -1.01
C TYR A 178 -1.17 -6.50 -0.97
N ALA A 179 -1.28 -7.81 -0.75
CA ALA A 179 -0.13 -8.71 -0.71
C ALA A 179 0.63 -8.75 -2.04
N LYS A 180 -0.10 -8.75 -3.17
CA LYS A 180 0.51 -8.66 -4.51
C LYS A 180 1.37 -7.40 -4.63
N TYR A 181 0.82 -6.23 -4.32
CA TYR A 181 1.57 -4.96 -4.39
C TYR A 181 2.77 -4.94 -3.45
N TYR A 182 2.65 -5.50 -2.25
CA TYR A 182 3.78 -5.65 -1.33
C TYR A 182 4.94 -6.46 -1.94
N PHE A 183 4.63 -7.62 -2.54
CA PHE A 183 5.65 -8.48 -3.16
C PHE A 183 6.21 -7.89 -4.46
N ASP A 184 5.39 -7.20 -5.25
CA ASP A 184 5.83 -6.50 -6.46
C ASP A 184 6.81 -5.36 -6.10
N LEU A 185 6.51 -4.56 -5.07
CA LEU A 185 7.41 -3.52 -4.56
C LEU A 185 8.72 -4.10 -4.01
N ARG A 186 8.66 -5.25 -3.34
CA ARG A 186 9.86 -5.94 -2.86
C ARG A 186 10.74 -6.41 -4.02
N SER A 187 10.14 -7.00 -5.05
CA SER A 187 10.83 -7.43 -6.27
C SER A 187 11.47 -6.25 -7.01
N LEU A 188 10.74 -5.12 -7.10
CA LEU A 188 11.23 -3.87 -7.69
C LEU A 188 12.45 -3.33 -6.92
N SER A 189 12.42 -3.41 -5.59
CA SER A 189 13.50 -3.00 -4.71
C SER A 189 14.77 -3.83 -4.92
N GLU A 190 14.61 -5.16 -4.99
CA GLU A 190 15.72 -6.10 -5.21
C GLU A 190 16.37 -5.87 -6.59
N ALA A 191 15.57 -5.68 -7.64
CA ALA A 191 16.05 -5.41 -8.98
C ALA A 191 16.85 -4.07 -9.08
N ASN A 192 16.54 -3.11 -8.21
CA ASN A 192 17.15 -1.78 -8.19
C ASN A 192 18.18 -1.57 -7.07
N ASN A 193 18.61 -2.64 -6.38
CA ASN A 193 19.56 -2.59 -5.26
C ASN A 193 19.11 -1.64 -4.12
N LEU A 194 17.80 -1.48 -3.92
CA LEU A 194 17.21 -0.71 -2.82
C LEU A 194 16.86 -1.59 -1.61
N SER A 195 17.11 -2.90 -1.69
CA SER A 195 16.81 -3.89 -0.67
C SER A 195 17.55 -3.67 0.64
N PHE A 196 16.92 -4.03 1.76
CA PHE A 196 17.53 -3.96 3.09
C PHE A 196 18.72 -4.92 3.18
N PRO A 197 19.82 -4.56 3.89
CA PRO A 197 20.83 -5.53 4.26
C PRO A 197 20.24 -6.60 5.17
N LEU A 198 20.14 -7.84 4.68
CA LEU A 198 19.65 -8.93 5.52
C LEU A 198 20.46 -9.03 6.82
N GLU A 199 19.76 -9.10 7.95
CA GLU A 199 20.35 -9.22 9.28
C GLU A 199 20.17 -10.64 9.80
N PRO A 200 21.15 -11.19 10.54
CA PRO A 200 20.98 -12.47 11.18
C PRO A 200 19.84 -12.38 12.20
N LEU A 201 18.97 -13.38 12.20
CA LEU A 201 17.88 -13.51 13.14
C LEU A 201 18.45 -13.61 14.57
N SER A 202 18.20 -12.60 15.40
CA SER A 202 18.64 -12.60 16.79
C SER A 202 17.83 -13.58 17.63
N ARG A 203 18.39 -14.04 18.77
CA ARG A 203 17.67 -14.92 19.70
C ARG A 203 16.36 -14.31 20.20
N ASP A 204 16.37 -13.02 20.52
CA ASP A 204 15.18 -12.31 21.00
C ASP A 204 14.10 -12.21 19.91
N LYS A 205 14.50 -11.94 18.65
CA LYS A 205 13.58 -11.93 17.51
C LYS A 205 13.01 -13.33 17.26
N ALA A 206 13.85 -14.37 17.34
CA ALA A 206 13.40 -15.75 17.18
C ALA A 206 12.37 -16.16 18.25
N GLN A 207 12.61 -15.83 19.52
CA GLN A 207 11.67 -16.10 20.61
C GLN A 207 10.34 -15.37 20.43
N LYS A 208 10.36 -14.10 20.02
CA LYS A 208 9.14 -13.34 19.71
C LYS A 208 8.36 -13.98 18.56
N LEU A 209 9.04 -14.35 17.47
CA LEU A 209 8.40 -15.01 16.33
C LEU A 209 7.81 -16.37 16.72
N GLU A 210 8.50 -17.14 17.56
CA GLU A 210 8.00 -18.41 18.06
C GLU A 210 6.74 -18.22 18.93
N ALA A 211 6.74 -17.22 19.81
CA ALA A 211 5.56 -16.88 20.62
C ALA A 211 4.37 -16.47 19.74
N ILE A 212 4.59 -15.64 18.72
CA ILE A 212 3.55 -15.25 17.74
C ILE A 212 3.02 -16.48 16.99
N SER A 213 3.91 -17.37 16.53
CA SER A 213 3.54 -18.60 15.82
C SER A 213 2.64 -19.49 16.68
N ARG A 214 2.98 -19.68 17.95
CA ARG A 214 2.16 -20.48 18.89
C ARG A 214 0.77 -19.89 19.07
N LEU A 215 0.67 -18.57 19.23
CA LEU A 215 -0.61 -17.87 19.34
C LEU A 215 -1.47 -18.03 18.08
N CYS A 216 -0.85 -17.94 16.90
CA CYS A 216 -1.54 -18.15 15.62
C CYS A 216 -2.04 -19.59 15.47
N ASP A 217 -1.22 -20.59 15.82
CA ASP A 217 -1.60 -22.01 15.77
C ASP A 217 -2.79 -22.30 16.68
N ASP A 218 -2.81 -21.74 17.88
CA ASP A 218 -3.91 -21.95 18.82
C ASP A 218 -5.20 -21.29 18.33
N LYS A 219 -5.12 -20.07 17.78
CA LYS A 219 -6.26 -19.42 17.11
C LYS A 219 -6.78 -20.25 15.94
N TYR A 220 -5.90 -20.84 15.14
CA TYR A 220 -6.29 -21.70 14.01
C TYR A 220 -6.95 -23.00 14.49
N LYS A 221 -6.42 -23.64 15.53
CA LYS A 221 -7.04 -24.83 16.15
C LYS A 221 -8.43 -24.51 16.67
N ASP A 222 -8.64 -23.35 17.27
CA ASP A 222 -9.93 -22.94 17.80
C ASP A 222 -10.94 -22.62 16.69
N LEU A 223 -10.51 -21.95 15.62
CA LEU A 223 -11.33 -21.77 14.42
C LEU A 223 -11.72 -23.11 13.79
N ARG A 224 -10.77 -24.06 13.69
CA ARG A 224 -11.03 -25.41 13.19
C ARG A 224 -12.02 -26.18 14.07
N LYS A 225 -11.89 -26.10 15.40
CA LYS A 225 -12.85 -26.68 16.34
C LYS A 225 -14.24 -26.04 16.21
N ALA A 226 -14.30 -24.71 16.07
CA ALA A 226 -15.56 -23.98 15.88
C ALA A 226 -16.24 -24.34 14.54
N ALA A 227 -15.48 -24.44 13.45
CA ALA A 227 -15.98 -24.90 12.15
C ALA A 227 -16.49 -26.35 12.20
N LYS A 228 -15.81 -27.23 12.95
CA LYS A 228 -16.26 -28.62 13.19
C LYS A 228 -17.54 -28.69 14.03
N LYS A 229 -17.76 -27.73 14.95
CA LYS A 229 -19.02 -27.60 15.70
C LYS A 229 -20.17 -27.04 14.86
N ARG A 230 -19.89 -26.17 13.88
CA ARG A 230 -20.90 -25.55 13.00
C ARG A 230 -21.34 -26.43 11.83
N SER A 231 -20.58 -27.48 11.49
CA SER A 231 -20.89 -28.42 10.40
C SER A 231 -21.77 -29.60 10.82
N VAL A 232 -22.38 -29.56 12.01
CA VAL A 232 -23.40 -30.55 12.41
C VAL A 232 -24.74 -30.15 11.77
N SER A 233 -24.85 -30.35 10.46
CA SER A 233 -26.12 -30.34 9.74
C SER A 233 -26.91 -31.62 10.05
N ALA A 234 -28.23 -31.49 10.02
CA ALA A 234 -29.21 -32.34 10.68
C ALA A 234 -29.43 -33.74 10.05
N ASP A 235 -28.50 -34.68 10.25
CA ASP A 235 -28.70 -36.09 9.86
C ASP A 235 -29.20 -37.02 10.99
N ASN A 236 -29.61 -36.47 12.14
CA ASN A 236 -30.18 -37.25 13.25
C ASN A 236 -31.71 -37.45 13.14
N LEU A 237 -32.17 -37.97 12.01
CA LEU A 237 -33.42 -38.73 11.93
C LEU A 237 -33.12 -40.15 11.49
N LYS A 238 -32.79 -41.00 12.47
CA LYS A 238 -33.26 -42.39 12.56
C LYS A 238 -32.86 -42.97 13.92
N VAL A 239 -33.82 -42.94 14.84
CA VAL A 239 -33.84 -43.87 15.97
C VAL A 239 -34.15 -45.25 15.40
N VAL A 240 -33.15 -46.11 15.26
CA VAL A 240 -33.29 -47.54 15.55
C VAL A 240 -31.99 -48.01 16.20
N ARG A 241 -32.12 -48.31 17.49
CA ARG A 241 -31.14 -48.92 18.37
C ARG A 241 -31.04 -50.41 18.02
N TRP A 242 -29.87 -50.93 17.66
CA TRP A 242 -29.51 -52.34 17.90
C TRP A 242 -27.99 -52.53 17.82
N SER A 243 -27.45 -53.17 18.85
CA SER A 243 -26.10 -53.75 18.96
C SER A 243 -26.28 -55.05 19.75
N PRO A 244 -25.30 -55.97 19.78
CA PRO A 244 -24.40 -56.50 18.74
C PRO A 244 -24.43 -58.05 18.74
N ALA A 245 -23.72 -58.71 17.83
CA ALA A 245 -23.28 -60.09 18.06
C ALA A 245 -21.86 -60.31 17.52
N ILE A 246 -20.95 -60.57 18.47
CA ILE A 246 -19.64 -61.19 18.27
C ILE A 246 -19.89 -62.69 18.30
N ILE A 247 -19.42 -63.47 17.31
CA ILE A 247 -19.06 -64.87 17.55
C ILE A 247 -17.85 -65.25 16.67
N SER A 248 -16.79 -65.66 17.39
CA SER A 248 -15.63 -66.54 17.08
C SER A 248 -14.71 -66.23 15.91
#